data_AF-L1P918-F1
#
_entry.id   AF-L1P918-F1
#
_cell.length_a   1.000
_cell.length_b   1.000
_cell.length_c   1.000
_cell.angle_alpha   90.00
_cell.angle_beta   90.00
_cell.angle_gamma   90.00
#
_symmetry.space_group_name_H-M   'P 1'
#
loop_
_entity.id
_entity.type
_entity.pdbx_description
1 polymer ?
#
loop_
_entity_poly.entity_id
_entity_poly.type
_entity_poly.pdbx_seq_one_letter_code
_entity_poly.pdbx_strand_id
1 'polypeptide(L)'
;MFKLISKIDNVRDYVIYKGKPYYINTSHEFQCGEKKQMLYKTPLSPLATFNGKFYCSEWENNYKIFDENLELVEEGKDKGFLYLSKEYLETYFLDEQQKIFITALLDREGNLMVLGDIDRSAISVFSNEYIYIYIKNDKTSIRAFSIQKKEHLWEFPLSSLGKGKDYNT
;
A
#
# COMPACT_ATOMS: atom_id res chain seq x y z
N MET A 1 -8.39 -26.43 13.56
CA MET A 1 -8.52 -26.99 12.21
C MET A 1 -9.57 -26.15 11.48
N PHE A 2 -9.15 -25.28 10.56
CA PHE A 2 -10.08 -24.43 9.80
C PHE A 2 -10.85 -25.32 8.82
N LYS A 3 -12.19 -25.31 8.90
CA LYS A 3 -13.06 -26.00 7.96
C LYS A 3 -13.36 -24.99 6.85
N LEU A 4 -12.83 -25.19 5.64
CA LEU A 4 -13.26 -24.43 4.46
C LEU A 4 -14.74 -24.76 4.24
N ILE A 5 -15.63 -23.86 4.63
CA ILE A 5 -17.06 -23.98 4.34
C ILE A 5 -17.30 -23.10 3.11
N SER A 6 -17.83 -23.74 2.07
CA SER A 6 -18.14 -23.22 0.71
C SER A 6 -16.98 -23.23 -0.29
N LYS A 7 -17.33 -23.60 -1.53
CA LYS A 7 -16.48 -23.71 -2.72
C LYS A 7 -15.81 -22.37 -3.04
N ILE A 8 -14.60 -22.16 -2.54
CA ILE A 8 -13.75 -21.07 -3.04
C ILE A 8 -12.89 -21.66 -4.14
N ASP A 9 -13.46 -21.69 -5.34
CA ASP A 9 -12.75 -22.17 -6.53
C ASP A 9 -11.81 -21.07 -7.04
N ASN A 10 -10.64 -21.45 -7.55
CA ASN A 10 -9.67 -20.58 -8.21
C ASN A 10 -9.15 -19.40 -7.36
N VAL A 11 -8.71 -19.67 -6.12
CA VAL A 11 -8.01 -18.67 -5.29
C VAL A 11 -6.73 -18.22 -6.00
N ARG A 12 -6.60 -16.91 -6.20
CA ARG A 12 -5.41 -16.24 -6.72
C ARG A 12 -4.51 -15.76 -5.59
N ASP A 13 -5.10 -15.20 -4.54
CA ASP A 13 -4.39 -14.65 -3.38
C ASP A 13 -5.29 -14.70 -2.14
N TYR A 14 -4.71 -14.53 -0.95
CA TYR A 14 -5.47 -14.46 0.30
C TYR A 14 -4.76 -13.62 1.37
N VAL A 15 -5.56 -13.07 2.28
CA VAL A 15 -5.06 -12.42 3.50
C VAL A 15 -5.75 -13.02 4.72
N ILE A 16 -5.00 -13.22 5.81
CA ILE A 16 -5.57 -13.58 7.11
C ILE A 16 -5.62 -12.31 7.95
N TYR A 17 -6.83 -11.86 8.28
CA TYR A 17 -7.04 -10.67 9.10
C TYR A 17 -7.87 -11.03 10.33
N LYS A 18 -7.35 -10.70 11.53
CA LYS A 18 -7.95 -11.07 12.83
C LYS A 18 -8.36 -12.55 12.92
N GLY A 19 -7.54 -13.44 12.36
CA GLY A 19 -7.80 -14.89 12.35
C GLY A 19 -8.89 -15.37 11.37
N LYS A 20 -9.46 -14.47 10.56
CA LYS A 20 -10.40 -14.79 9.49
C LYS A 20 -9.69 -14.75 8.13
N PRO A 21 -9.85 -15.76 7.27
CA PRO A 21 -9.30 -15.73 5.92
C PRO A 21 -10.21 -14.94 4.98
N TYR A 22 -9.60 -14.11 4.16
CA TYR A 22 -10.22 -13.39 3.06
C TYR A 22 -9.50 -13.78 1.78
N TYR A 23 -10.25 -14.13 0.75
CA TYR A 23 -9.72 -14.71 -0.48
C TYR A 23 -9.96 -13.77 -1.65
N ILE A 24 -9.01 -13.70 -2.56
CA ILE A 24 -9.14 -13.08 -3.87
C ILE A 24 -9.10 -14.21 -4.89
N ASN A 25 -10.15 -14.36 -5.70
CA ASN A 25 -10.21 -15.41 -6.72
C ASN A 25 -9.87 -14.87 -8.12
N THR A 26 -9.73 -15.77 -9.09
CA THR A 26 -9.44 -15.42 -10.49
C THR A 26 -10.56 -14.65 -11.18
N SER A 27 -11.76 -14.60 -10.59
CA SER A 27 -12.89 -13.78 -11.05
C SER A 27 -12.89 -12.36 -10.47
N HIS A 28 -11.81 -11.94 -9.80
CA HIS A 28 -11.67 -10.64 -9.14
C HIS A 28 -12.69 -10.42 -8.01
N GLU A 29 -13.11 -11.49 -7.34
CA GLU A 29 -13.95 -11.39 -6.15
C GLU A 29 -13.09 -11.39 -4.89
N PHE A 30 -13.36 -10.45 -3.99
CA PHE A 30 -12.87 -10.43 -2.63
C PHE A 30 -13.91 -11.05 -1.69
N GLN A 31 -13.58 -12.18 -1.05
CA GLN A 31 -14.55 -13.05 -0.39
C GLN A 31 -14.14 -13.42 1.04
N CYS A 32 -15.10 -13.44 1.96
CA CYS A 32 -14.97 -14.02 3.29
C CYS A 32 -16.25 -14.80 3.64
N GLY A 33 -16.12 -16.12 3.80
CA GLY A 33 -17.28 -17.00 3.95
C GLY A 33 -18.20 -16.91 2.72
N GLU A 34 -19.49 -16.67 2.94
CA GLU A 34 -20.47 -16.51 1.86
C GLU A 34 -20.48 -15.11 1.24
N LYS A 35 -19.91 -14.11 1.93
CA LYS A 35 -19.94 -12.73 1.49
C LYS A 35 -18.83 -12.45 0.48
N LYS A 36 -19.20 -11.75 -0.60
CA LYS A 36 -18.34 -11.45 -1.74
C LYS A 36 -18.48 -9.99 -2.16
N GLN A 37 -17.39 -9.40 -2.60
CA GLN A 37 -17.34 -8.07 -3.22
C GLN A 37 -16.54 -8.14 -4.52
N MET A 38 -16.94 -7.31 -5.49
CA MET A 38 -16.28 -7.26 -6.79
C MET A 38 -15.18 -6.19 -6.79
N LEU A 39 -13.96 -6.61 -7.12
CA LEU A 39 -12.83 -5.72 -7.40
C LEU A 39 -12.89 -5.23 -8.87
N TYR A 40 -12.01 -4.31 -9.25
CA TYR A 40 -11.81 -3.99 -10.66
C TYR A 40 -11.17 -5.20 -11.37
N LYS A 41 -11.51 -5.39 -12.64
CA LYS A 41 -10.99 -6.52 -13.45
C LYS A 41 -9.56 -6.29 -13.91
N THR A 42 -8.83 -5.39 -13.25
CA THR A 42 -7.43 -5.06 -13.51
C THR A 42 -6.55 -5.77 -12.48
N PRO A 43 -5.22 -5.82 -12.69
CA PRO A 43 -4.34 -6.43 -11.71
C PRO A 43 -4.35 -5.65 -10.38
N LEU A 44 -4.54 -6.39 -9.30
CA LEU A 44 -4.47 -5.90 -7.93
C LEU A 44 -3.01 -5.67 -7.53
N SER A 45 -2.72 -4.46 -7.05
CA SER A 45 -1.50 -4.14 -6.30
C SER A 45 -1.59 -4.75 -4.89
N PRO A 46 -0.49 -4.88 -4.13
CA PRO A 46 -0.55 -5.53 -2.82
C PRO A 46 -1.69 -5.00 -1.93
N LEU A 47 -2.58 -5.91 -1.53
CA LEU A 47 -3.69 -5.58 -0.63
C LEU A 47 -3.13 -5.12 0.72
N ALA A 48 -3.55 -3.94 1.17
CA ALA A 48 -3.18 -3.45 2.49
C ALA A 48 -4.34 -3.62 3.48
N THR A 49 -4.03 -4.15 4.67
CA THR A 49 -4.97 -4.20 5.80
C THR A 49 -4.54 -3.20 6.85
N PHE A 50 -5.40 -2.24 7.16
CA PHE A 50 -5.04 -1.15 8.06
C PHE A 50 -6.30 -0.56 8.72
N ASN A 51 -6.19 -0.17 9.99
CA ASN A 51 -7.28 0.44 10.75
C ASN A 51 -8.69 -0.17 10.54
N GLY A 52 -8.82 -1.50 10.58
CA GLY A 52 -10.13 -2.15 10.42
C GLY A 52 -10.66 -2.20 8.98
N LYS A 53 -9.84 -1.86 7.98
CA LYS A 53 -10.23 -1.75 6.58
C LYS A 53 -9.28 -2.52 5.66
N PHE A 54 -9.81 -2.89 4.51
CA PHE A 54 -9.08 -3.43 3.36
C PHE A 54 -8.93 -2.35 2.31
N TYR A 55 -7.68 -2.03 1.96
CA TYR A 55 -7.35 -1.06 0.94
C TYR A 55 -6.87 -1.80 -0.30
N CYS A 56 -7.74 -1.87 -1.30
CA CYS A 56 -7.51 -2.55 -2.56
C CYS A 56 -7.10 -1.52 -3.59
N SER A 57 -5.80 -1.42 -3.91
CA SER A 57 -5.31 -0.61 -5.02
C SER A 57 -5.12 -1.48 -6.25
N GLU A 58 -5.58 -1.02 -7.40
CA GLU A 58 -5.48 -1.73 -8.66
C GLU A 58 -4.73 -0.86 -9.67
N TRP A 59 -4.34 -1.47 -10.79
CA TRP A 59 -3.68 -0.73 -11.86
C TRP A 59 -4.53 0.46 -12.34
N GLU A 60 -3.86 1.44 -12.93
CA GLU A 60 -4.45 2.74 -13.32
C GLU A 60 -4.96 3.55 -12.12
N ASN A 61 -4.41 3.30 -10.92
CA ASN A 61 -4.77 4.00 -9.68
C ASN A 61 -6.26 3.91 -9.31
N ASN A 62 -6.95 2.86 -9.77
CA ASN A 62 -8.28 2.54 -9.27
C ASN A 62 -8.17 1.97 -7.86
N TYR A 63 -9.13 2.27 -6.99
CA TYR A 63 -9.13 1.71 -5.65
C TYR A 63 -10.52 1.45 -5.10
N LYS A 64 -10.59 0.47 -4.19
CA LYS A 64 -11.73 0.23 -3.32
C LYS A 64 -11.28 0.06 -1.88
N ILE A 65 -12.06 0.57 -0.96
CA ILE A 65 -11.87 0.41 0.48
C ILE A 65 -13.07 -0.33 1.02
N PHE A 66 -12.83 -1.45 1.70
CA PHE A 66 -13.87 -2.19 2.40
C PHE A 66 -13.64 -2.17 3.90
N ASP A 67 -14.71 -2.23 4.69
CA ASP A 67 -14.59 -2.49 6.13
C ASP A 67 -14.32 -3.98 6.41
N GLU A 68 -14.15 -4.33 7.68
CA GLU A 68 -13.90 -5.72 8.08
C GLU A 68 -15.04 -6.70 7.77
N ASN A 69 -16.25 -6.17 7.54
CA ASN A 69 -17.43 -6.93 7.15
C ASN A 69 -17.57 -7.03 5.63
N LEU A 70 -16.62 -6.55 4.82
CA LEU A 70 -16.74 -6.45 3.37
C LEU A 70 -17.87 -5.51 2.90
N GLU A 71 -18.19 -4.48 3.67
CA GLU A 71 -19.01 -3.36 3.17
C GLU A 71 -18.11 -2.34 2.45
N LEU A 72 -18.59 -1.83 1.32
CA LEU A 72 -17.87 -0.80 0.57
C LEU A 72 -17.90 0.51 1.37
N VAL A 73 -16.71 1.05 1.65
CA VAL A 73 -16.52 2.33 2.35
C VAL A 73 -16.26 3.45 1.36
N GLU A 74 -15.41 3.20 0.35
CA GLU A 74 -14.97 4.19 -0.63
C GLU A 74 -14.54 3.48 -1.92
N GLU A 75 -14.82 4.03 -3.09
CA GLU A 75 -14.20 3.62 -4.35
C GLU A 75 -13.89 4.84 -5.22
N GLY A 76 -12.87 4.74 -6.06
CA GLY A 76 -12.44 5.87 -6.89
C GLY A 76 -11.23 5.58 -7.75
N LYS A 77 -10.65 6.66 -8.28
CA LYS A 77 -9.47 6.67 -9.14
C LYS A 77 -8.40 7.61 -8.62
N ASP A 78 -7.23 7.55 -9.24
CA ASP A 78 -6.10 8.45 -9.00
C ASP A 78 -5.60 8.47 -7.55
N LYS A 79 -5.76 7.34 -6.85
CA LYS A 79 -5.29 7.13 -5.49
C LYS A 79 -4.81 5.70 -5.29
N GLY A 80 -3.71 5.54 -4.55
CA GLY A 80 -3.15 4.23 -4.20
C GLY A 80 -2.78 4.11 -2.73
N PHE A 81 -2.57 2.89 -2.28
CA PHE A 81 -2.25 2.55 -0.90
C PHE A 81 -1.11 1.52 -0.83
N LEU A 82 -0.21 1.71 0.13
CA LEU A 82 0.88 0.79 0.40
C LEU A 82 1.05 0.63 1.92
N TYR A 83 1.00 -0.61 2.40
CA TYR A 83 1.28 -0.90 3.81
C TYR A 83 2.76 -0.63 4.12
N LEU A 84 3.02 0.26 5.08
CA LEU A 84 4.38 0.57 5.53
C LEU A 84 4.68 -0.07 6.88
N SER A 85 3.84 0.18 7.88
CA SER A 85 4.08 -0.24 9.25
C SER A 85 2.78 -0.47 10.01
N LYS A 86 2.89 -0.86 11.29
CA LYS A 86 1.71 -0.98 12.15
C LYS A 86 1.06 0.38 12.40
N GLU A 87 1.83 1.46 12.31
CA GLU A 87 1.45 2.82 12.64
C GLU A 87 0.91 3.58 11.42
N TYR A 88 1.42 3.27 10.22
CA TYR A 88 1.09 4.01 9.02
C TYR A 88 0.79 3.14 7.80
N LEU A 89 -0.21 3.60 7.05
CA LEU A 89 -0.46 3.25 5.67
C LEU A 89 0.00 4.43 4.80
N GLU A 90 0.83 4.19 3.79
CA GLU A 90 1.08 5.20 2.79
C GLU A 90 -0.11 5.30 1.83
N THR A 91 -0.45 6.53 1.45
CA THR A 91 -1.32 6.78 0.32
C THR A 91 -0.70 7.84 -0.57
N TYR A 92 -0.99 7.74 -1.87
CA TYR A 92 -0.67 8.79 -2.81
C TYR A 92 -1.92 9.10 -3.64
N PHE A 93 -2.14 10.36 -3.97
CA PHE A 93 -3.32 10.81 -4.71
C PHE A 93 -2.99 11.97 -5.64
N LEU A 94 -3.74 12.12 -6.73
CA LEU A 94 -3.58 13.22 -7.68
C LEU A 94 -4.09 14.54 -7.08
N ASP A 95 -3.22 15.54 -7.02
CA ASP A 95 -3.62 16.94 -6.86
C ASP A 95 -4.08 17.46 -8.23
N GLU A 96 -5.38 17.67 -8.39
CA GLU A 96 -5.98 18.11 -9.65
C GLU A 96 -5.56 19.52 -10.08
N GLN A 97 -5.16 20.39 -9.15
CA GLN A 97 -4.74 21.76 -9.46
C GLN A 97 -3.32 21.77 -10.00
N GLN A 98 -2.43 21.02 -9.34
CA GLN A 98 -1.01 20.97 -9.68
C GLN A 98 -0.69 19.89 -10.72
N LYS A 99 -1.60 18.94 -10.95
CA LYS A 99 -1.44 17.76 -11.83
C LYS A 99 -0.22 16.90 -11.43
N ILE A 100 0.00 16.78 -10.12
CA ILE A 100 1.07 15.97 -9.53
C ILE A 100 0.50 15.00 -8.51
N PHE A 101 1.17 13.86 -8.29
CA PHE A 101 0.80 12.94 -7.22
C PHE A 101 1.43 13.38 -5.90
N ILE A 102 0.60 13.50 -4.87
CA ILE A 102 1.01 13.86 -3.52
C ILE A 102 1.09 12.61 -2.68
N THR A 103 2.22 12.41 -1.99
CA THR A 103 2.40 11.34 -1.01
C THR A 103 1.95 11.81 0.38
N ALA A 104 1.24 10.95 1.09
CA ALA A 104 0.78 11.17 2.45
C ALA A 104 0.82 9.87 3.27
N LEU A 105 0.80 10.02 4.59
CA LEU A 105 0.66 8.91 5.53
C LEU A 105 -0.70 8.98 6.20
N LEU A 106 -1.41 7.87 6.22
CA LEU A 106 -2.64 7.68 6.96
C LEU A 106 -2.31 6.94 8.27
N ASP A 107 -2.66 7.54 9.40
CA ASP A 107 -2.48 6.93 10.71
C ASP A 107 -3.67 6.03 11.11
N ARG A 108 -3.52 5.36 12.27
CA ARG A 108 -4.54 4.47 12.83
C ARG A 108 -5.84 5.15 13.26
N GLU A 109 -5.89 6.46 13.36
CA GLU A 109 -7.12 7.20 13.67
C GLU A 109 -7.81 7.67 12.38
N GLY A 110 -7.12 7.56 11.25
CA GLY A 110 -7.59 8.01 9.94
C GLY A 110 -7.14 9.44 9.62
N ASN A 111 -6.23 10.02 10.38
CA ASN A 111 -5.67 11.32 10.09
C ASN A 111 -4.66 11.21 8.94
N LEU A 112 -4.69 12.19 8.04
CA LEU A 112 -3.82 12.26 6.88
C LEU A 112 -2.68 13.26 7.11
N MET A 113 -1.45 12.78 7.09
CA MET A 113 -0.24 13.59 7.14
C MET A 113 0.36 13.72 5.74
N VAL A 114 0.14 14.88 5.11
CA VAL A 114 0.65 15.18 3.78
C VAL A 114 2.16 15.45 3.84
N LEU A 115 2.93 14.66 3.09
CA LEU A 115 4.37 14.82 2.93
C LEU A 115 4.74 15.66 1.70
N GLY A 116 3.89 15.66 0.66
CA GLY A 116 4.08 16.45 -0.57
C GLY A 116 4.44 15.59 -1.79
N ASP A 117 4.93 16.23 -2.84
CA ASP A 117 5.50 15.55 -4.01
C ASP A 117 6.90 15.02 -3.62
N ILE A 118 6.99 13.70 -3.45
CA ILE A 118 8.23 13.02 -3.08
C ILE A 118 8.76 12.25 -4.29
N ASP A 119 9.97 12.60 -4.71
CA ASP A 119 10.72 11.92 -5.78
C ASP A 119 11.21 10.52 -5.34
N ARG A 120 10.28 9.58 -5.19
CA ARG A 120 10.52 8.21 -4.71
C ARG A 120 10.29 7.17 -5.79
N SER A 121 11.03 6.07 -5.70
CA SER A 121 10.70 4.84 -6.41
C SER A 121 9.56 4.11 -5.68
N ALA A 122 8.73 3.39 -6.45
CA ALA A 122 7.49 2.80 -5.95
C ALA A 122 7.64 1.61 -4.98
N ILE A 123 8.86 1.10 -4.73
CA ILE A 123 9.05 -0.30 -4.28
C ILE A 123 9.80 -0.42 -2.94
N SER A 124 10.43 0.63 -2.42
CA SER A 124 11.27 0.49 -1.23
C SER A 124 11.13 1.70 -0.32
N VAL A 125 10.15 1.58 0.58
CA VAL A 125 9.81 2.61 1.55
C VAL A 125 9.72 1.97 2.94
N PHE A 126 10.27 2.64 3.93
CA PHE A 126 10.14 2.31 5.35
C PHE A 126 9.74 3.57 6.11
N SER A 127 8.87 3.43 7.12
CA SER A 127 8.56 4.55 8.00
C SER A 127 8.40 4.11 9.46
N ASN A 128 8.62 5.08 10.35
CA ASN A 128 8.19 5.05 11.75
C ASN A 128 7.52 6.38 12.09
N GLU A 129 7.33 6.69 13.38
CA GLU A 129 6.71 7.96 13.83
C GLU A 129 7.47 9.22 13.37
N TYR A 130 8.78 9.13 13.17
CA TYR A 130 9.65 10.29 12.99
C TYR A 130 10.18 10.43 11.56
N ILE A 131 10.48 9.31 10.92
CA ILE A 131 11.25 9.26 9.67
C ILE A 131 10.51 8.42 8.63
N TYR A 132 10.45 8.97 7.43
CA TYR A 132 10.06 8.29 6.20
C TYR A 132 11.31 8.13 5.32
N ILE A 133 11.71 6.88 5.08
CA ILE A 133 12.90 6.53 4.29
C ILE A 133 12.45 5.92 2.97
N TYR A 134 13.03 6.39 1.87
CA TYR A 134 12.70 5.90 0.53
C TYR A 134 13.92 5.91 -0.39
N ILE A 135 13.90 5.03 -1.40
CA ILE A 135 14.86 5.11 -2.52
C ILE A 135 14.37 6.17 -3.50
N LYS A 136 15.26 7.10 -3.89
CA LYS A 136 14.99 8.13 -4.89
C LYS A 136 14.56 7.50 -6.22
N ASN A 137 13.70 8.15 -7.00
CA ASN A 137 13.12 7.56 -8.22
C ASN A 137 14.18 7.12 -9.26
N ASP A 138 15.26 7.90 -9.41
CA ASP A 138 16.39 7.55 -10.29
C ASP A 138 17.28 6.40 -9.74
N LYS A 139 16.95 5.87 -8.56
CA LYS A 139 17.66 4.80 -7.86
C LYS A 139 19.15 5.10 -7.63
N THR A 140 19.49 6.37 -7.39
CA THR A 140 20.86 6.78 -7.08
C THR A 140 21.14 6.87 -5.58
N SER A 141 20.11 7.07 -4.76
CA SER A 141 20.26 7.29 -3.32
C SER A 141 19.07 6.82 -2.48
N ILE A 142 19.33 6.61 -1.20
CA ILE A 142 18.32 6.46 -0.14
C ILE A 142 18.20 7.81 0.57
N ARG A 143 16.98 8.29 0.76
CA ARG A 143 16.69 9.56 1.43
C ARG A 143 15.86 9.32 2.68
N ALA A 144 16.11 10.12 3.70
CA ALA A 144 15.24 10.24 4.86
C ALA A 144 14.54 11.59 4.86
N PHE A 145 13.26 11.55 5.20
CA PHE A 145 12.38 12.70 5.32
C PHE A 145 11.76 12.71 6.72
N SER A 146 11.76 13.86 7.37
CA SER A 146 11.10 14.03 8.68
C SER A 146 9.60 14.16 8.48
N ILE A 147 8.84 13.25 9.07
CA ILE A 147 7.36 13.30 9.02
C ILE A 147 6.85 14.53 9.76
N GLN A 148 7.43 14.83 10.93
CA GLN A 148 6.99 15.94 11.79
C GLN A 148 7.39 17.30 11.23
N LYS A 149 8.65 17.44 10.77
CA LYS A 149 9.17 18.72 10.27
C LYS A 149 8.90 18.96 8.78
N LYS A 150 8.50 17.92 8.06
CA LYS A 150 8.25 17.95 6.60
C LYS A 150 9.45 18.43 5.80
N GLU A 151 10.65 17.95 6.15
CA GLU A 151 11.90 18.33 5.50
C GLU A 151 12.81 17.12 5.27
N HIS A 152 13.71 17.22 4.29
CA HIS A 152 14.76 16.22 4.09
C HIS A 152 15.78 16.25 5.23
N LEU A 153 16.08 15.07 5.77
CA LEU A 153 17.04 14.91 6.85
C LEU A 153 18.44 14.59 6.33
N TRP A 154 18.55 13.56 5.50
CA TRP A 154 19.81 13.11 4.93
C TRP A 154 19.59 12.31 3.64
N GLU A 155 20.66 12.21 2.85
CA GLU A 155 20.72 11.42 1.62
C GLU A 155 21.98 10.56 1.64
N PHE A 156 21.83 9.28 1.31
CA PHE A 156 22.91 8.31 1.26
C PHE A 156 23.02 7.73 -0.17
N PRO A 157 24.15 7.91 -0.86
CA PRO A 157 24.29 7.43 -2.23
C PRO A 157 24.40 5.90 -2.27
N LEU A 158 23.59 5.24 -3.10
CA LEU A 158 23.62 3.77 -3.23
C LEU A 158 24.97 3.24 -3.73
N SER A 159 25.71 4.06 -4.50
CA SER A 159 27.06 3.71 -4.96
C SER A 159 28.05 3.43 -3.83
N SER A 160 27.77 3.89 -2.61
CA SER A 160 28.61 3.66 -1.44
C SER A 160 28.33 2.35 -0.70
N LEU A 161 27.23 1.63 -1.01
CA LEU A 161 26.85 0.38 -0.34
C LEU A 161 27.69 -0.85 -0.76
N GLY A 162 28.69 -0.66 -1.63
CA GLY A 162 29.51 -1.75 -2.16
C GLY A 162 28.74 -2.68 -3.10
N LYS A 163 29.42 -3.73 -3.60
CA LYS A 163 28.78 -4.78 -4.41
C LYS A 163 28.36 -5.93 -3.48
N GLY A 164 27.17 -6.47 -3.69
CA GLY A 164 26.71 -7.66 -2.96
C GLY A 164 27.65 -8.85 -3.18
N LYS A 165 27.80 -9.71 -2.16
CA LYS A 165 28.75 -10.84 -2.17
C LYS A 165 28.45 -11.90 -3.23
N ASP A 166 27.24 -11.92 -3.80
CA ASP A 166 26.78 -12.99 -4.71
C ASP A 166 26.59 -12.55 -6.17
N TYR A 167 27.00 -11.32 -6.55
CA TYR A 167 27.04 -10.93 -7.96
C TYR A 167 28.39 -11.29 -8.56
N ASN A 168 28.64 -12.59 -8.71
CA ASN A 168 29.66 -13.05 -9.64
C ASN A 168 29.15 -12.75 -11.05
N THR A 169 29.97 -12.02 -11.80
CA THR A 169 29.89 -11.81 -13.25
C THR A 169 29.43 -13.03 -14.03
#